data_AF-A0A930H7G1-F1
#
_entry.id   AF-A0A930H7G1-F1
#
_cell.length_a   1.000
_cell.length_b   1.000
_cell.length_c   1.000
_cell.angle_alpha   90.00
_cell.angle_beta   90.00
_cell.angle_gamma   90.00
#
_symmetry.space_group_name_H-M   'P 1'
#
loop_
_entity.id
_entity.type
_entity.pdbx_description
1 polymer ?
#
loop_
_entity_poly.entity_id
_entity_poly.type
_entity_poly.pdbx_seq_one_letter_code
_entity_poly.pdbx_strand_id
1 'polypeptide(L)'
;LRHKDYSSNNNKAMIFNASTMGEFKFGNNAFKSTLIRSDKYDIELQKDITINVGHANGENTIGFANDDTVRSTVPNTPLQTKIINKAKLSAANQKKFRGLVANGKNAAVENVRTLDSNNTVIGGIISITGDKDESIGIAAIKGANLKTDGIIQVTGTGIKKVGVYNDGDTAEIGDGSEITVHGSESAAVYNKKTTNITGNTTINTKNGTIGIFSTGTGKNVTFTSTTPSHKVAINVDDSNIGTGLTRGLAVYATDNSAVKIEKAEIDVKDGSAGLVATEGASINIEGGKLKYKGDGFAMYTGESGATGTINAKHTTVTLEGKAVGFEVTGNTSHVDLTGATVNINSDDVILMNVSNPSTLQLTNFDTTLNTISGLTNPIGGTSTKYKLAVITGLNGGNSFKINALMDKNDAISNTASQTYKFVRNILIQKSILDVDSDVKSVLTSANAIAIDEPAVYGLAISSTKGAVTNAETGINVNGKTVIADRTDSGDGAIGLYTNFGKININPVGKVEVETDTTNIVNKRAVGVYAVNGSEVNNNGNIDVGGEESIGILGLAYRQNQSGTVIGNEFDSVNEGKVTINNYKNIVMD
;
A
#
# COMPACT_ATOMS: atom_id res chain seq x y z
N LEU A 1 -4.59 28.73 44.18
CA LEU A 1 -5.16 27.44 44.59
C LEU A 1 -4.17 26.50 45.31
N ARG A 2 -2.92 26.89 45.61
CA ARG A 2 -2.15 26.25 46.70
C ARG A 2 -2.41 26.99 48.01
N HIS A 3 -2.61 26.26 49.11
CA HIS A 3 -2.69 26.84 50.44
C HIS A 3 -1.44 27.68 50.72
N LYS A 4 -1.60 28.86 51.33
CA LYS A 4 -0.51 29.77 51.70
C LYS A 4 0.32 29.27 52.90
N ASP A 5 -0.04 28.13 53.47
CA ASP A 5 0.65 27.57 54.64
C ASP A 5 1.93 26.84 54.19
N TYR A 6 3.07 27.48 54.46
CA TYR A 6 4.43 27.03 54.14
C TYR A 6 5.04 26.12 55.23
N SER A 7 4.25 25.63 56.19
CA SER A 7 4.74 24.79 57.30
C SER A 7 5.29 23.42 56.85
N SER A 8 4.99 22.99 55.62
CA SER A 8 5.72 21.95 54.89
C SER A 8 5.68 22.27 53.39
N ASN A 9 6.78 22.08 52.66
CA ASN A 9 6.80 22.27 51.20
C ASN A 9 5.70 21.40 50.55
N ASN A 10 4.56 22.00 50.17
CA ASN A 10 3.41 21.31 49.60
C ASN A 10 3.73 20.81 48.18
N ASN A 11 4.42 19.68 48.13
CA ASN A 11 4.91 18.98 46.94
C ASN A 11 3.91 17.94 46.40
N LYS A 12 2.74 17.81 47.03
CA LYS A 12 1.68 16.88 46.62
C LYS A 12 0.94 17.43 45.40
N ALA A 13 0.37 16.52 44.61
CA ALA A 13 -0.46 16.87 43.47
C ALA A 13 -1.67 17.73 43.90
N MET A 14 -2.01 18.75 43.13
CA MET A 14 -3.31 19.41 43.27
C MET A 14 -4.38 18.51 42.64
N ILE A 15 -5.38 18.11 43.40
CA ILE A 15 -6.45 17.23 42.92
C ILE A 15 -7.69 18.07 42.64
N PHE A 16 -8.18 18.05 41.39
CA PHE A 16 -9.42 18.67 40.94
C PHE A 16 -10.52 17.62 40.78
N ASN A 17 -11.35 17.47 41.81
CA ASN A 17 -12.47 16.54 41.88
C ASN A 17 -13.80 17.27 42.13
N ALA A 18 -14.89 16.53 42.38
CA ALA A 18 -16.21 17.09 42.65
C ALA A 18 -16.24 18.12 43.80
N SER A 19 -15.37 17.97 44.79
CA SER A 19 -15.31 18.82 45.99
C SER A 19 -14.36 20.02 45.85
N THR A 20 -13.34 19.91 45.00
CA THR A 20 -12.26 20.91 44.89
C THR A 20 -12.30 21.73 43.59
N MET A 21 -13.17 21.37 42.64
CA MET A 21 -13.30 22.04 41.34
C MET A 21 -14.74 22.50 41.07
N GLY A 22 -14.90 23.78 40.72
CA GLY A 22 -16.14 24.36 40.19
C GLY A 22 -16.38 24.00 38.72
N GLU A 23 -16.92 24.94 37.95
CA GLU A 23 -16.97 24.85 36.49
C GLU A 23 -15.76 25.57 35.89
N PHE A 24 -14.96 24.88 35.07
CA PHE A 24 -13.88 25.49 34.31
C PHE A 24 -14.27 25.58 32.83
N LYS A 25 -14.26 26.80 32.29
CA LYS A 25 -14.63 27.09 30.90
C LYS A 25 -13.78 28.21 30.32
N PHE A 26 -13.67 28.21 28.99
CA PHE A 26 -13.17 29.36 28.25
C PHE A 26 -14.27 30.41 28.07
N GLY A 27 -13.86 31.67 27.83
CA GLY A 27 -14.76 32.69 27.29
C GLY A 27 -14.84 32.62 25.76
N ASN A 28 -15.85 33.25 25.16
CA ASN A 28 -16.06 33.27 23.70
C ASN A 28 -14.87 33.83 22.90
N ASN A 29 -14.06 34.70 23.51
CA ASN A 29 -12.88 35.31 22.88
C ASN A 29 -11.56 34.63 23.29
N ALA A 30 -11.61 33.49 23.98
CA ALA A 30 -10.39 32.77 24.37
C ALA A 30 -9.61 32.31 23.14
N PHE A 31 -8.40 32.83 23.00
CA PHE A 31 -7.47 32.56 21.91
C PHE A 31 -6.10 32.30 22.50
N LYS A 32 -5.40 31.25 22.03
CA LYS A 32 -4.09 30.82 22.56
C LYS A 32 -4.07 30.70 24.09
N SER A 33 -5.20 30.25 24.67
CA SER A 33 -5.42 30.23 26.11
C SER A 33 -5.21 28.83 26.68
N THR A 34 -4.75 28.77 27.93
CA THR A 34 -4.63 27.53 28.70
C THR A 34 -5.61 27.56 29.86
N LEU A 35 -6.42 26.50 30.02
CA LEU A 35 -7.38 26.41 31.11
C LEU A 35 -6.71 26.07 32.44
N ILE A 36 -5.83 25.06 32.41
CA ILE A 36 -5.09 24.56 33.58
C ILE A 36 -3.62 24.46 33.20
N ARG A 37 -2.76 25.11 33.99
CA ARG A 37 -1.32 25.12 33.80
C ARG A 37 -0.61 24.70 35.07
N SER A 38 0.41 23.86 34.94
CA SER A 38 1.41 23.67 36.00
C SER A 38 2.79 24.01 35.48
N ASP A 39 3.48 24.88 36.21
CA ASP A 39 4.91 25.15 36.02
C ASP A 39 5.80 24.44 37.07
N LYS A 40 5.17 23.78 38.05
CA LYS A 40 5.86 23.06 39.11
C LYS A 40 4.91 22.14 39.87
N TYR A 41 5.30 20.87 40.04
CA TYR A 41 4.54 19.79 40.67
C TYR A 41 3.24 19.43 39.94
N ASP A 42 2.59 18.37 40.40
CA ASP A 42 1.54 17.73 39.64
C ASP A 42 0.16 18.39 39.83
N ILE A 43 -0.66 18.29 38.79
CA ILE A 43 -2.11 18.54 38.85
C ILE A 43 -2.83 17.28 38.33
N GLU A 44 -3.81 16.80 39.08
CA GLU A 44 -4.64 15.65 38.73
C GLU A 44 -6.10 16.08 38.51
N LEU A 45 -6.65 15.73 37.34
CA LEU A 45 -8.02 16.00 36.93
C LEU A 45 -8.88 14.75 37.18
N GLN A 46 -9.81 14.82 38.12
CA GLN A 46 -10.75 13.74 38.48
C GLN A 46 -12.21 14.12 38.22
N LYS A 47 -12.48 15.37 37.80
CA LYS A 47 -13.81 15.85 37.43
C LYS A 47 -13.82 16.22 35.94
N ASP A 48 -14.90 15.85 35.26
CA ASP A 48 -15.07 16.10 33.83
C ASP A 48 -15.00 17.58 33.47
N ILE A 49 -14.43 17.86 32.30
CA ILE A 49 -14.34 19.20 31.72
C ILE A 49 -14.95 19.15 30.32
N THR A 50 -15.91 20.04 30.04
CA THR A 50 -16.53 20.17 28.72
C THR A 50 -16.33 21.58 28.18
N ILE A 51 -15.78 21.68 26.98
CA ILE A 51 -15.47 22.94 26.29
C ILE A 51 -16.32 23.07 25.03
N ASN A 52 -17.28 24.00 25.08
CA ASN A 52 -18.20 24.29 23.97
C ASN A 52 -18.01 25.70 23.39
N VAL A 53 -17.10 26.49 23.97
CA VAL A 53 -16.89 27.90 23.63
C VAL A 53 -15.40 28.19 23.52
N GLY A 54 -15.08 29.11 22.61
CA GLY A 54 -13.72 29.55 22.31
C GLY A 54 -13.72 30.38 21.03
N HIS A 55 -12.63 31.08 20.79
CA HIS A 55 -12.48 31.88 19.57
C HIS A 55 -12.55 30.99 18.32
N ALA A 56 -13.08 31.50 17.20
CA ALA A 56 -13.21 30.74 15.94
C ALA A 56 -11.86 30.22 15.39
N ASN A 57 -10.77 30.90 15.74
CA ASN A 57 -9.38 30.50 15.45
C ASN A 57 -8.61 30.06 16.70
N GLY A 58 -9.30 29.62 17.75
CA GLY A 58 -8.80 29.51 19.11
C GLY A 58 -7.87 28.32 19.37
N GLU A 59 -6.57 28.57 19.37
CA GLU A 59 -5.47 27.65 19.75
C GLU A 59 -5.44 27.30 21.26
N ASN A 60 -6.57 26.89 21.81
CA ASN A 60 -6.75 26.72 23.26
C ASN A 60 -6.32 25.32 23.73
N THR A 61 -5.89 25.22 24.99
CA THR A 61 -5.41 23.98 25.63
C THR A 61 -6.09 23.73 26.96
N ILE A 62 -6.58 22.52 27.24
CA ILE A 62 -7.15 22.19 28.56
C ILE A 62 -6.04 22.11 29.62
N GLY A 63 -5.07 21.21 29.45
CA GLY A 63 -3.97 21.02 30.39
C GLY A 63 -2.61 21.31 29.77
N PHE A 64 -1.83 22.23 30.36
CA PHE A 64 -0.45 22.53 29.95
C PHE A 64 0.56 22.34 31.10
N ALA A 65 1.42 21.33 30.99
CA ALA A 65 2.57 21.13 31.88
C ALA A 65 3.82 21.80 31.29
N ASN A 66 4.50 22.64 32.06
CA ASN A 66 5.64 23.41 31.58
C ASN A 66 6.82 23.39 32.55
N ASP A 67 7.91 22.73 32.18
CA ASP A 67 9.09 22.64 33.02
C ASP A 67 10.33 22.26 32.19
N ASP A 68 11.18 23.24 31.91
CA ASP A 68 12.41 23.04 31.13
C ASP A 68 13.66 22.83 32.01
N THR A 69 13.46 22.60 33.32
CA THR A 69 14.58 22.24 34.19
C THR A 69 15.19 20.91 33.78
N VAL A 70 16.47 20.69 34.14
CA VAL A 70 17.15 19.44 33.82
C VAL A 70 16.50 18.29 34.59
N ARG A 71 16.11 17.24 33.87
CA ARG A 71 15.59 16.01 34.45
C ARG A 71 16.62 15.38 35.39
N SER A 72 16.23 15.13 36.63
CA SER A 72 17.09 14.39 37.58
C SER A 72 17.30 12.97 37.07
N THR A 73 18.56 12.53 37.03
CA THR A 73 18.95 11.14 36.71
C THR A 73 19.03 10.25 37.95
N VAL A 74 18.74 10.80 39.14
CA VAL A 74 18.77 10.08 40.40
C VAL A 74 17.46 9.28 40.57
N PRO A 75 17.52 7.94 40.76
CA PRO A 75 16.33 7.11 40.99
C PRO A 75 15.50 7.59 42.19
N ASN A 76 14.17 7.48 42.10
CA ASN A 76 13.22 7.82 43.18
C ASN A 76 13.18 9.30 43.64
N THR A 77 13.66 10.24 42.83
CA THR A 77 13.43 11.69 43.05
C THR A 77 12.08 12.10 42.44
N PRO A 78 11.11 12.71 43.17
CA PRO A 78 9.86 13.18 42.58
C PRO A 78 9.93 14.67 42.17
N LEU A 79 9.33 15.13 41.07
CA LEU A 79 8.57 14.48 40.00
C LEU A 79 8.70 15.44 38.80
N GLN A 80 8.71 14.94 37.57
CA GLN A 80 8.40 15.81 36.43
C GLN A 80 7.17 16.66 36.77
N THR A 81 7.11 17.90 36.31
CA THR A 81 5.87 18.67 36.41
C THR A 81 4.81 18.01 35.55
N LYS A 82 3.79 17.39 36.16
CA LYS A 82 2.75 16.66 35.42
C LYS A 82 1.40 17.34 35.40
N ILE A 83 0.66 17.09 34.32
CA ILE A 83 -0.79 17.10 34.34
C ILE A 83 -1.30 15.69 34.05
N ILE A 84 -2.10 15.17 34.98
CA ILE A 84 -2.64 13.81 34.96
C ILE A 84 -4.15 13.91 34.78
N ASN A 85 -4.68 13.32 33.72
CA ASN A 85 -6.12 13.20 33.49
C ASN A 85 -6.61 11.81 33.91
N LYS A 86 -7.57 11.79 34.84
CA LYS A 86 -8.40 10.62 35.22
C LYS A 86 -9.89 10.88 34.98
N ALA A 87 -10.23 11.95 34.27
CA ALA A 87 -11.61 12.34 33.99
C ALA A 87 -11.90 12.26 32.49
N LYS A 88 -13.11 12.67 32.09
CA LYS A 88 -13.45 12.94 30.69
C LYS A 88 -13.22 14.40 30.36
N LEU A 89 -12.33 14.65 29.41
CA LEU A 89 -12.07 15.96 28.82
C LEU A 89 -12.71 16.00 27.44
N SER A 90 -13.68 16.88 27.23
CA SER A 90 -14.44 16.97 25.98
C SER A 90 -14.37 18.38 25.38
N ALA A 91 -14.20 18.47 24.07
CA ALA A 91 -14.27 19.72 23.32
C ALA A 91 -14.94 19.50 21.96
N ALA A 92 -15.78 20.44 21.54
CA ALA A 92 -16.45 20.39 20.24
C ALA A 92 -16.24 21.66 19.43
N ASN A 93 -16.05 21.50 18.11
CA ASN A 93 -15.97 22.58 17.13
C ASN A 93 -14.89 23.63 17.44
N GLN A 94 -13.77 23.22 18.04
CA GLN A 94 -12.63 24.09 18.36
C GLN A 94 -11.52 23.91 17.31
N LYS A 95 -10.99 25.02 16.77
CA LYS A 95 -9.89 25.01 15.79
C LYS A 95 -8.54 25.01 16.50
N LYS A 96 -7.59 24.17 16.09
CA LYS A 96 -6.27 24.05 16.73
C LYS A 96 -6.33 23.80 18.24
N PHE A 97 -7.31 23.01 18.69
CA PHE A 97 -7.50 22.74 20.11
C PHE A 97 -6.53 21.67 20.61
N ARG A 98 -6.15 21.74 21.89
CA ARG A 98 -5.28 20.76 22.54
C ARG A 98 -5.92 20.21 23.81
N GLY A 99 -5.96 18.89 23.96
CA GLY A 99 -6.36 18.27 25.22
C GLY A 99 -5.28 18.51 26.28
N LEU A 100 -4.19 17.76 26.20
CA LEU A 100 -3.06 17.87 27.12
C LEU A 100 -1.76 18.14 26.37
N VAL A 101 -0.92 19.03 26.90
CA VAL A 101 0.39 19.36 26.34
C VAL A 101 1.44 19.40 27.44
N ALA A 102 2.58 18.72 27.23
CA ALA A 102 3.77 18.88 28.04
C ALA A 102 4.88 19.58 27.24
N ASN A 103 5.56 20.54 27.87
CA ASN A 103 6.61 21.34 27.27
C ASN A 103 7.82 21.48 28.20
N GLY A 104 8.98 21.00 27.76
CA GLY A 104 10.25 21.09 28.50
C GLY A 104 10.72 19.75 29.08
N LYS A 105 12.03 19.65 29.33
CA LYS A 105 12.74 18.40 29.67
C LYS A 105 12.24 17.68 30.93
N ASN A 106 11.63 18.42 31.85
CA ASN A 106 11.09 17.90 33.11
C ASN A 106 9.56 18.02 33.18
N ALA A 107 8.87 18.19 32.04
CA ALA A 107 7.41 18.20 31.97
C ALA A 107 6.86 16.86 31.47
N ALA A 108 5.66 16.50 31.96
CA ALA A 108 4.91 15.36 31.45
C ALA A 108 3.40 15.58 31.43
N VAL A 109 2.71 14.84 30.57
CA VAL A 109 1.25 14.70 30.59
C VAL A 109 0.87 13.22 30.61
N GLU A 110 -0.13 12.87 31.40
CA GLU A 110 -0.61 11.50 31.52
C GLU A 110 -2.13 11.46 31.32
N ASN A 111 -2.61 10.59 30.44
CA ASN A 111 -4.03 10.29 30.29
C ASN A 111 -4.31 8.87 30.79
N VAL A 112 -4.79 8.78 32.03
CA VAL A 112 -4.85 7.55 32.82
C VAL A 112 -6.28 7.04 32.91
N ARG A 113 -6.52 5.84 32.37
CA ARG A 113 -7.84 5.19 32.38
C ARG A 113 -8.33 5.01 33.81
N THR A 114 -9.61 5.28 34.00
CA THR A 114 -10.30 5.02 35.26
C THR A 114 -11.48 4.11 34.95
N LEU A 115 -11.65 3.06 35.75
CA LEU A 115 -12.64 2.01 35.52
C LEU A 115 -13.73 2.05 36.58
N ASP A 116 -14.96 1.75 36.19
CA ASP A 116 -16.03 1.45 37.14
C ASP A 116 -15.96 -0.01 37.62
N SER A 117 -16.92 -0.41 38.46
CA SER A 117 -17.03 -1.78 38.97
C SER A 117 -17.29 -2.85 37.90
N ASN A 118 -17.70 -2.44 36.69
CA ASN A 118 -17.98 -3.31 35.55
C ASN A 118 -16.83 -3.31 34.54
N ASN A 119 -15.66 -2.77 34.90
CA ASN A 119 -14.49 -2.66 34.04
C ASN A 119 -14.73 -1.77 32.80
N THR A 120 -15.68 -0.83 32.88
CA THR A 120 -15.95 0.17 31.83
C THR A 120 -15.07 1.39 32.05
N VAL A 121 -14.48 1.93 30.98
CA VAL A 121 -13.70 3.17 31.04
C VAL A 121 -14.63 4.36 31.28
N ILE A 122 -14.51 4.97 32.46
CA ILE A 122 -15.29 6.16 32.88
C ILE A 122 -14.45 7.43 32.94
N GLY A 123 -13.13 7.32 32.88
CA GLY A 123 -12.18 8.43 32.98
C GLY A 123 -10.87 8.12 32.25
N GLY A 124 -10.00 9.12 32.09
CA GLY A 124 -8.85 9.00 31.18
C GLY A 124 -9.28 9.08 29.72
N ILE A 125 -10.28 9.92 29.45
CA ILE A 125 -10.88 10.09 28.12
C ILE A 125 -10.58 11.52 27.65
N ILE A 126 -10.02 11.67 26.45
CA ILE A 126 -9.90 12.93 25.75
C ILE A 126 -10.72 12.83 24.47
N SER A 127 -11.75 13.67 24.30
CA SER A 127 -12.61 13.67 23.12
C SER A 127 -12.69 15.07 22.52
N ILE A 128 -12.12 15.26 21.34
CA ILE A 128 -12.10 16.52 20.59
C ILE A 128 -12.80 16.27 19.25
N THR A 129 -14.01 16.80 19.09
CA THR A 129 -14.86 16.52 17.93
C THR A 129 -15.17 17.75 17.09
N GLY A 130 -15.60 17.52 15.85
CA GLY A 130 -16.05 18.56 14.93
C GLY A 130 -15.06 18.87 13.82
N ASP A 131 -15.52 19.65 12.84
CA ASP A 131 -14.86 19.77 11.53
C ASP A 131 -13.74 20.80 11.47
N LYS A 132 -13.28 21.30 12.62
CA LYS A 132 -12.19 22.27 12.66
C LYS A 132 -10.82 21.59 12.63
N ASP A 133 -9.88 22.23 11.97
CA ASP A 133 -8.55 21.70 11.68
C ASP A 133 -7.63 21.64 12.92
N GLU A 134 -6.55 20.89 12.76
CA GLU A 134 -5.31 20.96 13.53
C GLU A 134 -5.45 20.64 15.03
N SER A 135 -6.46 19.88 15.46
CA SER A 135 -6.63 19.52 16.87
C SER A 135 -5.69 18.39 17.31
N ILE A 136 -5.22 18.42 18.56
CA ILE A 136 -4.36 17.37 19.13
C ILE A 136 -4.92 16.88 20.47
N GLY A 137 -5.04 15.56 20.63
CA GLY A 137 -5.47 14.93 21.88
C GLY A 137 -4.46 15.14 23.01
N ILE A 138 -3.27 14.55 22.86
CA ILE A 138 -2.16 14.66 23.80
C ILE A 138 -0.85 14.95 23.06
N ALA A 139 0.00 15.81 23.64
CA ALA A 139 1.26 16.19 23.03
C ALA A 139 2.42 16.29 24.03
N ALA A 140 3.61 15.89 23.59
CA ALA A 140 4.88 16.19 24.26
C ALA A 140 5.80 16.91 23.27
N ILE A 141 6.40 18.01 23.73
CA ILE A 141 7.32 18.85 22.94
C ILE A 141 8.54 19.26 23.77
N LYS A 142 9.63 19.62 23.09
CA LYS A 142 10.86 20.19 23.69
C LYS A 142 11.43 19.33 24.85
N GLY A 143 11.55 18.02 24.60
CA GLY A 143 12.11 17.07 25.59
C GLY A 143 11.13 16.61 26.69
N ALA A 144 9.86 16.98 26.60
CA ALA A 144 8.83 16.51 27.53
C ALA A 144 8.44 15.06 27.28
N ASN A 145 7.72 14.47 28.25
CA ASN A 145 7.15 13.14 28.12
C ASN A 145 5.63 13.15 28.00
N LEU A 146 5.07 12.12 27.38
CA LEU A 146 3.64 11.82 27.50
C LEU A 146 3.41 10.34 27.81
N LYS A 147 2.29 10.05 28.47
CA LYS A 147 1.79 8.69 28.69
C LYS A 147 0.28 8.65 28.49
N THR A 148 -0.22 7.58 27.89
CA THR A 148 -1.65 7.28 27.94
C THR A 148 -1.88 5.78 28.05
N ASP A 149 -2.89 5.37 28.82
CA ASP A 149 -3.47 4.02 28.81
C ASP A 149 -5.01 4.08 28.65
N GLY A 150 -5.51 5.23 28.19
CA GLY A 150 -6.93 5.57 28.12
C GLY A 150 -7.41 5.81 26.68
N ILE A 151 -8.53 6.52 26.56
CA ILE A 151 -9.20 6.76 25.28
C ILE A 151 -8.85 8.17 24.78
N ILE A 152 -8.43 8.28 23.52
CA ILE A 152 -8.20 9.54 22.82
C ILE A 152 -9.00 9.52 21.51
N GLN A 153 -9.91 10.47 21.36
CA GLN A 153 -10.74 10.64 20.16
C GLN A 153 -10.53 12.05 19.61
N VAL A 154 -10.04 12.16 18.38
CA VAL A 154 -9.90 13.43 17.65
C VAL A 154 -10.57 13.29 16.29
N THR A 155 -11.85 13.62 16.20
CA THR A 155 -12.71 13.25 15.07
C THR A 155 -13.34 14.46 14.39
N GLY A 156 -13.83 14.24 13.16
CA GLY A 156 -14.41 15.25 12.27
C GLY A 156 -13.82 15.15 10.87
N THR A 157 -14.15 16.12 10.00
CA THR A 157 -13.66 16.18 8.62
C THR A 157 -12.47 17.15 8.42
N GLY A 158 -12.17 18.00 9.41
CA GLY A 158 -11.03 18.93 9.35
C GLY A 158 -9.68 18.21 9.25
N ILE A 159 -8.65 18.94 8.81
CA ILE A 159 -7.34 18.37 8.47
C ILE A 159 -6.32 18.46 9.61
N LYS A 160 -5.18 17.76 9.50
CA LYS A 160 -4.02 17.88 10.41
C LYS A 160 -4.32 17.57 11.88
N LYS A 161 -5.29 16.70 12.13
CA LYS A 161 -5.64 16.23 13.47
C LYS A 161 -4.65 15.17 13.95
N VAL A 162 -4.36 15.16 15.25
CA VAL A 162 -3.44 14.19 15.84
C VAL A 162 -3.98 13.63 17.17
N GLY A 163 -3.94 12.31 17.35
CA GLY A 163 -4.29 11.70 18.63
C GLY A 163 -3.16 11.92 19.64
N VAL A 164 -2.01 11.31 19.35
CA VAL A 164 -0.77 11.37 20.12
C VAL A 164 0.32 12.05 19.29
N TYR A 165 0.81 13.20 19.75
CA TYR A 165 1.89 13.95 19.09
C TYR A 165 3.17 13.92 19.93
N ASN A 166 4.23 13.30 19.41
CA ASN A 166 5.51 13.21 20.12
C ASN A 166 6.65 13.88 19.36
N ASP A 167 6.96 15.11 19.77
CA ASP A 167 8.20 15.85 19.41
C ASP A 167 8.98 16.21 20.70
N GLY A 168 8.77 15.42 21.75
CA GLY A 168 9.37 15.58 23.07
C GLY A 168 10.65 14.77 23.25
N ASP A 169 10.71 13.99 24.33
CA ASP A 169 11.72 12.97 24.59
C ASP A 169 11.10 11.58 24.37
N THR A 170 10.12 11.20 25.20
CA THR A 170 9.43 9.91 25.09
C THR A 170 7.91 9.97 25.18
N ALA A 171 7.25 9.08 24.44
CA ALA A 171 5.83 8.77 24.57
C ALA A 171 5.64 7.31 24.99
N GLU A 172 4.72 7.05 25.91
CA GLU A 172 4.28 5.71 26.29
C GLU A 172 2.78 5.53 25.98
N ILE A 173 2.46 4.52 25.17
CA ILE A 173 1.09 4.09 24.89
C ILE A 173 0.90 2.74 25.60
N GLY A 174 0.18 2.78 26.71
CA GLY A 174 -0.03 1.69 27.64
C GLY A 174 -1.10 0.70 27.22
N ASP A 175 -1.21 -0.38 27.98
CA ASP A 175 -2.25 -1.39 27.81
C ASP A 175 -3.66 -0.78 27.84
N GLY A 176 -4.54 -1.24 26.96
CA GLY A 176 -5.93 -0.80 26.78
C GLY A 176 -6.10 0.61 26.22
N SER A 177 -5.05 1.21 25.66
CA SER A 177 -5.17 2.48 24.94
C SER A 177 -6.04 2.34 23.70
N GLU A 178 -6.95 3.30 23.49
CA GLU A 178 -7.75 3.41 22.27
C GLU A 178 -7.57 4.80 21.67
N ILE A 179 -7.09 4.87 20.43
CA ILE A 179 -6.82 6.12 19.73
C ILE A 179 -7.64 6.15 18.44
N THR A 180 -8.61 7.04 18.36
CA THR A 180 -9.46 7.22 17.18
C THR A 180 -9.24 8.60 16.58
N VAL A 181 -8.83 8.67 15.31
CA VAL A 181 -8.60 9.94 14.61
C VAL A 181 -9.18 9.91 13.21
N HIS A 182 -9.93 10.96 12.86
CA HIS A 182 -10.49 11.15 11.52
C HIS A 182 -10.04 12.49 10.95
N GLY A 183 -9.81 12.54 9.63
CA GLY A 183 -9.47 13.75 8.89
C GLY A 183 -8.31 13.51 7.92
N SER A 184 -8.24 14.26 6.82
CA SER A 184 -7.10 14.15 5.90
C SER A 184 -5.86 14.81 6.50
N GLU A 185 -4.68 14.49 5.96
CA GLU A 185 -3.39 14.99 6.47
C GLU A 185 -3.20 14.78 7.99
N SER A 186 -3.86 13.77 8.56
CA SER A 186 -3.94 13.55 10.01
C SER A 186 -3.23 12.25 10.39
N ALA A 187 -2.88 12.10 11.67
CA ALA A 187 -2.25 10.89 12.18
C ALA A 187 -2.78 10.51 13.56
N ALA A 188 -3.12 9.24 13.80
CA ALA A 188 -3.48 8.81 15.16
C ALA A 188 -2.27 8.89 16.10
N VAL A 189 -1.10 8.44 15.64
CA VAL A 189 0.19 8.64 16.31
C VAL A 189 1.12 9.37 15.35
N TYR A 190 1.54 10.59 15.69
CA TYR A 190 2.60 11.30 14.98
C TYR A 190 3.86 11.33 15.83
N ASN A 191 4.85 10.54 15.43
CA ASN A 191 6.11 10.38 16.12
C ASN A 191 7.28 11.07 15.37
N LYS A 192 8.00 11.92 16.09
CA LYS A 192 9.28 12.53 15.67
C LYS A 192 10.41 12.20 16.66
N LYS A 193 10.13 11.34 17.65
CA LYS A 193 10.99 10.99 18.78
C LYS A 193 10.89 9.49 19.10
N THR A 194 10.89 9.12 20.37
CA THR A 194 10.78 7.72 20.80
C THR A 194 9.40 7.46 21.37
N THR A 195 8.66 6.52 20.78
CA THR A 195 7.35 6.09 21.28
C THR A 195 7.37 4.60 21.58
N ASN A 196 7.00 4.21 22.80
CA ASN A 196 6.88 2.82 23.22
C ASN A 196 5.42 2.44 23.40
N ILE A 197 5.01 1.35 22.77
CA ILE A 197 3.71 0.71 23.00
C ILE A 197 3.94 -0.46 23.94
N THR A 198 3.38 -0.40 25.16
CA THR A 198 3.73 -1.32 26.25
C THR A 198 2.67 -2.37 26.55
N GLY A 199 1.50 -2.30 25.90
CA GLY A 199 0.44 -3.31 26.02
C GLY A 199 -0.56 -3.29 24.87
N ASN A 200 -1.78 -3.80 25.08
CA ASN A 200 -2.80 -3.77 24.04
C ASN A 200 -3.10 -2.32 23.62
N THR A 201 -3.13 -2.07 22.32
CA THR A 201 -3.47 -0.75 21.79
C THR A 201 -4.33 -0.90 20.55
N THR A 202 -5.40 -0.13 20.47
CA THR A 202 -6.27 -0.06 19.29
C THR A 202 -6.19 1.33 18.68
N ILE A 203 -5.89 1.38 17.38
CA ILE A 203 -5.85 2.59 16.58
C ILE A 203 -6.93 2.48 15.50
N ASN A 204 -7.86 3.42 15.47
CA ASN A 204 -8.94 3.49 14.49
C ASN A 204 -8.84 4.78 13.69
N THR A 205 -8.78 4.68 12.36
CA THR A 205 -8.63 5.83 11.48
C THR A 205 -9.61 5.83 10.31
N LYS A 206 -10.02 7.04 9.91
CA LYS A 206 -10.91 7.29 8.77
C LYS A 206 -10.59 8.62 8.10
N ASN A 207 -11.21 8.86 6.95
CA ASN A 207 -11.15 10.10 6.19
C ASN A 207 -9.72 10.51 5.82
N GLY A 208 -8.86 9.56 5.44
CA GLY A 208 -7.51 9.88 4.99
C GLY A 208 -6.45 9.95 6.10
N THR A 209 -6.79 9.56 7.33
CA THR A 209 -5.88 9.58 8.47
C THR A 209 -4.89 8.41 8.44
N ILE A 210 -3.63 8.69 8.77
CA ILE A 210 -2.58 7.68 8.97
C ILE A 210 -2.69 7.09 10.40
N GLY A 211 -2.60 5.77 10.57
CA GLY A 211 -2.54 5.14 11.88
C GLY A 211 -1.30 5.57 12.67
N ILE A 212 -0.12 5.16 12.21
CA ILE A 212 1.17 5.56 12.79
C ILE A 212 1.99 6.26 11.72
N PHE A 213 2.34 7.53 11.95
CA PHE A 213 3.30 8.26 11.14
C PHE A 213 4.59 8.50 11.95
N SER A 214 5.71 7.98 11.47
CA SER A 214 7.03 8.14 12.10
C SER A 214 8.04 8.72 11.12
N THR A 215 8.83 9.69 11.60
CA THR A 215 9.88 10.35 10.80
C THR A 215 11.07 10.70 11.68
N GLY A 216 12.27 10.58 11.10
CA GLY A 216 13.54 11.02 11.65
C GLY A 216 14.44 9.87 12.09
N THR A 217 15.74 10.06 11.90
CA THR A 217 16.74 9.04 12.23
C THR A 217 16.77 8.72 13.72
N GLY A 218 16.64 7.42 14.04
CA GLY A 218 16.58 6.92 15.41
C GLY A 218 15.32 7.35 16.17
N LYS A 219 14.29 7.84 15.46
CA LYS A 219 13.02 8.29 16.03
C LYS A 219 11.97 7.22 15.78
N ASN A 220 11.90 6.28 16.71
CA ASN A 220 11.26 4.99 16.48
C ASN A 220 9.95 4.86 17.26
N VAL A 221 9.05 4.04 16.72
CA VAL A 221 7.90 3.49 17.43
C VAL A 221 8.18 2.01 17.68
N THR A 222 8.06 1.54 18.92
CA THR A 222 8.39 0.16 19.27
C THR A 222 7.34 -0.44 20.20
N PHE A 223 6.84 -1.62 19.85
CA PHE A 223 6.06 -2.47 20.73
C PHE A 223 7.02 -3.27 21.62
N THR A 224 6.97 -3.02 22.93
CA THR A 224 7.93 -3.57 23.90
C THR A 224 7.29 -4.56 24.88
N SER A 225 6.02 -4.91 24.67
CA SER A 225 5.32 -5.79 25.60
C SER A 225 5.83 -7.21 25.51
N THR A 226 6.09 -7.82 26.67
CA THR A 226 6.50 -9.23 26.78
C THR A 226 5.31 -10.16 27.05
N THR A 227 4.12 -9.61 27.32
CA THR A 227 2.89 -10.39 27.52
C THR A 227 2.43 -11.01 26.20
N PRO A 228 2.29 -12.34 26.10
CA PRO A 228 1.98 -12.99 24.82
C PRO A 228 0.65 -12.60 24.17
N SER A 229 -0.35 -12.23 24.97
CA SER A 229 -1.67 -11.79 24.48
C SER A 229 -1.71 -10.34 24.03
N HIS A 230 -0.70 -9.53 24.36
CA HIS A 230 -0.68 -8.13 23.99
C HIS A 230 -0.35 -7.96 22.50
N LYS A 231 -1.06 -7.04 21.85
CA LYS A 231 -0.86 -6.70 20.43
C LYS A 231 -1.25 -5.26 20.12
N VAL A 232 -0.79 -4.77 18.98
CA VAL A 232 -1.25 -3.51 18.38
C VAL A 232 -2.28 -3.83 17.30
N ALA A 233 -3.48 -3.27 17.40
CA ALA A 233 -4.51 -3.36 16.37
C ALA A 233 -4.63 -2.01 15.64
N ILE A 234 -4.55 -2.00 14.32
CA ILE A 234 -4.68 -0.79 13.49
C ILE A 234 -5.76 -1.01 12.45
N ASN A 235 -6.82 -0.21 12.50
CA ASN A 235 -7.95 -0.28 11.58
C ASN A 235 -8.05 1.02 10.79
N VAL A 236 -7.96 0.93 9.47
CA VAL A 236 -8.16 2.06 8.54
C VAL A 236 -9.40 1.77 7.70
N ASP A 237 -10.37 2.68 7.69
CA ASP A 237 -11.61 2.53 6.92
C ASP A 237 -12.00 3.81 6.20
N ASP A 238 -11.62 3.87 4.91
CA ASP A 238 -11.87 4.97 3.98
C ASP A 238 -12.91 4.59 2.92
N SER A 239 -13.74 3.59 3.19
CA SER A 239 -14.82 3.15 2.29
C SER A 239 -15.83 4.26 1.97
N ASN A 240 -15.97 5.24 2.88
CA ASN A 240 -16.90 6.37 2.75
C ASN A 240 -16.17 7.73 2.62
N ILE A 241 -14.90 7.73 2.21
CA ILE A 241 -14.14 8.98 2.05
C ILE A 241 -14.72 9.82 0.90
N GLY A 242 -14.73 11.15 1.07
CA GLY A 242 -15.17 12.09 0.04
C GLY A 242 -14.29 12.07 -1.21
N THR A 243 -14.89 12.37 -2.37
CA THR A 243 -14.18 12.45 -3.65
C THR A 243 -13.06 13.49 -3.63
N GLY A 244 -11.89 13.17 -4.18
CA GLY A 244 -10.75 14.09 -4.26
C GLY A 244 -9.92 14.20 -2.98
N LEU A 245 -10.28 13.49 -1.91
CA LEU A 245 -9.47 13.39 -0.70
C LEU A 245 -8.43 12.27 -0.81
N THR A 246 -7.26 12.49 -0.22
CA THR A 246 -6.22 11.47 -0.07
C THR A 246 -6.66 10.40 0.92
N ARG A 247 -6.52 9.13 0.54
CA ARG A 247 -6.82 7.97 1.39
C ARG A 247 -5.69 7.74 2.40
N GLY A 248 -6.03 7.14 3.52
CA GLY A 248 -5.19 6.93 4.68
C GLY A 248 -4.30 5.70 4.54
N LEU A 249 -3.42 5.53 5.53
CA LEU A 249 -2.41 4.48 5.61
C LEU A 249 -2.44 3.86 7.01
N ALA A 250 -2.13 2.57 7.16
CA ALA A 250 -2.02 2.02 8.52
C ALA A 250 -0.72 2.47 9.20
N VAL A 251 0.42 2.32 8.51
CA VAL A 251 1.73 2.74 9.02
C VAL A 251 2.52 3.41 7.91
N TYR A 252 3.05 4.59 8.21
CA TYR A 252 4.00 5.29 7.36
C TYR A 252 5.27 5.63 8.16
N ALA A 253 6.40 5.08 7.73
CA ALA A 253 7.74 5.40 8.24
C ALA A 253 8.59 6.03 7.13
N THR A 254 9.25 7.15 7.44
CA THR A 254 10.18 7.82 6.51
C THR A 254 11.41 8.37 7.26
N ASP A 255 12.34 9.00 6.55
CA ASP A 255 13.53 9.66 7.12
C ASP A 255 14.37 8.76 8.06
N ASN A 256 14.63 7.50 7.67
CA ASN A 256 15.37 6.52 8.48
C ASN A 256 14.76 6.23 9.88
N SER A 257 13.45 6.43 10.05
CA SER A 257 12.74 5.98 11.26
C SER A 257 12.43 4.48 11.22
N ALA A 258 12.24 3.87 12.39
CA ALA A 258 11.81 2.47 12.50
C ALA A 258 10.49 2.33 13.26
N VAL A 259 9.55 1.57 12.69
CA VAL A 259 8.31 1.16 13.37
C VAL A 259 8.35 -0.35 13.58
N LYS A 260 8.53 -0.78 14.83
CA LYS A 260 8.66 -2.19 15.21
C LYS A 260 7.45 -2.61 16.05
N ILE A 261 6.44 -3.19 15.41
CA ILE A 261 5.16 -3.59 16.00
C ILE A 261 4.87 -5.07 15.67
N GLU A 262 5.83 -5.93 16.03
CA GLU A 262 5.70 -7.39 15.86
C GLU A 262 4.36 -7.89 16.42
N LYS A 263 3.74 -8.88 15.74
CA LYS A 263 2.42 -9.45 16.07
C LYS A 263 1.23 -8.49 15.92
N ALA A 264 1.41 -7.33 15.28
CA ALA A 264 0.32 -6.41 15.02
C ALA A 264 -0.79 -7.05 14.16
N GLU A 265 -2.03 -6.62 14.39
CA GLU A 265 -3.18 -6.94 13.54
C GLU A 265 -3.62 -5.67 12.81
N ILE A 266 -3.49 -5.67 11.49
CA ILE A 266 -3.72 -4.50 10.65
C ILE A 266 -4.85 -4.83 9.66
N ASP A 267 -5.92 -4.04 9.65
CA ASP A 267 -7.04 -4.13 8.70
C ASP A 267 -7.21 -2.78 7.98
N VAL A 268 -7.06 -2.77 6.65
CA VAL A 268 -7.13 -1.57 5.83
C VAL A 268 -8.19 -1.76 4.74
N LYS A 269 -9.17 -0.87 4.73
CA LYS A 269 -10.29 -0.82 3.77
C LYS A 269 -10.27 0.49 3.02
N ASP A 270 -10.06 0.38 1.72
CA ASP A 270 -9.97 1.48 0.76
C ASP A 270 -8.96 2.56 1.16
N GLY A 271 -7.87 2.16 1.84
CA GLY A 271 -6.70 3.01 2.11
C GLY A 271 -5.76 3.11 0.90
N SER A 272 -4.93 4.15 0.83
CA SER A 272 -3.93 4.30 -0.24
C SER A 272 -2.86 3.21 -0.19
N ALA A 273 -2.47 2.81 1.01
CA ALA A 273 -1.63 1.63 1.23
C ALA A 273 -1.78 1.09 2.66
N GLY A 274 -1.36 -0.15 2.89
CA GLY A 274 -1.25 -0.72 4.23
C GLY A 274 -0.03 -0.18 4.95
N LEU A 275 1.15 -0.60 4.50
CA LEU A 275 2.45 -0.24 5.06
C LEU A 275 3.26 0.56 4.04
N VAL A 276 3.85 1.66 4.49
CA VAL A 276 4.69 2.54 3.66
C VAL A 276 6.01 2.78 4.37
N ALA A 277 7.12 2.34 3.79
CA ALA A 277 8.47 2.61 4.29
C ALA A 277 9.30 3.27 3.18
N THR A 278 9.74 4.51 3.38
CA THR A 278 10.55 5.24 2.40
C THR A 278 11.79 5.86 3.04
N GLU A 279 12.72 6.35 2.23
CA GLU A 279 13.88 7.13 2.69
C GLU A 279 14.71 6.41 3.77
N GLY A 280 15.01 5.12 3.54
CA GLY A 280 15.78 4.28 4.46
C GLY A 280 15.04 3.85 5.73
N ALA A 281 13.74 4.15 5.85
CA ALA A 281 12.94 3.73 6.99
C ALA A 281 12.67 2.22 7.00
N SER A 282 12.23 1.69 8.15
CA SER A 282 11.89 0.28 8.31
C SER A 282 10.58 0.07 9.07
N ILE A 283 9.81 -0.93 8.65
CA ILE A 283 8.62 -1.41 9.35
C ILE A 283 8.80 -2.91 9.65
N ASN A 284 8.49 -3.34 10.87
CA ASN A 284 8.49 -4.75 11.24
C ASN A 284 7.15 -5.13 11.90
N ILE A 285 6.43 -6.05 11.26
CA ILE A 285 5.17 -6.63 11.72
C ILE A 285 5.25 -8.15 11.90
N GLU A 286 6.45 -8.70 12.04
CA GLU A 286 6.72 -10.14 12.08
C GLU A 286 5.78 -10.90 13.03
N GLY A 287 5.25 -12.03 12.56
CA GLY A 287 4.26 -12.85 13.28
C GLY A 287 2.86 -12.23 13.36
N GLY A 288 2.60 -11.13 12.65
CA GLY A 288 1.34 -10.39 12.68
C GLY A 288 0.30 -10.82 11.66
N LYS A 289 -0.68 -9.95 11.43
CA LYS A 289 -1.70 -10.07 10.38
C LYS A 289 -1.82 -8.76 9.63
N LEU A 290 -1.81 -8.81 8.30
CA LEU A 290 -2.10 -7.69 7.43
C LEU A 290 -3.25 -8.07 6.50
N LYS A 291 -4.40 -7.44 6.68
CA LYS A 291 -5.52 -7.51 5.74
C LYS A 291 -5.61 -6.18 5.00
N TYR A 292 -5.52 -6.23 3.68
CA TYR A 292 -5.65 -5.05 2.83
C TYR A 292 -6.69 -5.30 1.73
N LYS A 293 -7.67 -4.40 1.66
CA LYS A 293 -8.70 -4.35 0.63
C LYS A 293 -8.73 -2.94 0.04
N GLY A 294 -8.41 -2.79 -1.24
CA GLY A 294 -8.42 -1.49 -1.91
C GLY A 294 -7.71 -1.55 -3.26
N ASP A 295 -7.54 -0.40 -3.91
CA ASP A 295 -6.92 -0.26 -5.24
C ASP A 295 -5.44 0.18 -5.17
N GLY A 296 -4.82 0.14 -3.99
CA GLY A 296 -3.44 0.55 -3.75
C GLY A 296 -2.54 -0.59 -3.25
N PHE A 297 -1.41 -0.23 -2.64
CA PHE A 297 -0.39 -1.19 -2.20
C PHE A 297 -0.64 -1.72 -0.79
N ALA A 298 -0.59 -3.03 -0.56
CA ALA A 298 -0.56 -3.56 0.80
C ALA A 298 0.75 -3.19 1.50
N MET A 299 1.88 -3.26 0.78
CA MET A 299 3.22 -2.92 1.25
C MET A 299 3.98 -2.14 0.17
N TYR A 300 4.41 -0.92 0.48
CA TYR A 300 5.11 -0.03 -0.43
C TYR A 300 6.46 0.41 0.16
N THR A 301 7.53 0.30 -0.62
CA THR A 301 8.90 0.60 -0.17
C THR A 301 9.62 1.70 -0.95
N GLY A 302 8.93 2.32 -1.91
CA GLY A 302 9.52 3.30 -2.83
C GLY A 302 10.21 2.65 -4.04
N GLU A 303 10.06 3.26 -5.22
CA GLU A 303 10.58 2.73 -6.50
C GLU A 303 11.98 3.26 -6.86
N SER A 304 12.44 4.37 -6.29
CA SER A 304 13.75 4.95 -6.63
C SER A 304 14.37 5.77 -5.49
N GLY A 305 15.71 5.81 -5.46
CA GLY A 305 16.48 6.52 -4.42
C GLY A 305 16.72 5.68 -3.18
N ALA A 306 16.49 6.26 -2.00
CA ALA A 306 16.62 5.56 -0.72
C ALA A 306 15.31 4.81 -0.41
N THR A 307 15.22 3.55 -0.83
CA THR A 307 14.09 2.67 -0.51
C THR A 307 14.00 2.41 1.00
N GLY A 308 12.79 2.16 1.50
CA GLY A 308 12.60 1.62 2.86
C GLY A 308 12.58 0.09 2.86
N THR A 309 12.33 -0.51 4.02
CA THR A 309 12.23 -1.97 4.19
C THR A 309 11.03 -2.38 5.03
N ILE A 310 10.43 -3.54 4.71
CA ILE A 310 9.30 -4.10 5.45
C ILE A 310 9.61 -5.56 5.80
N ASN A 311 9.71 -5.86 7.09
CA ASN A 311 9.76 -7.23 7.60
C ASN A 311 8.34 -7.72 7.92
N ALA A 312 7.85 -8.66 7.12
CA ALA A 312 6.57 -9.33 7.28
C ALA A 312 6.74 -10.86 7.42
N LYS A 313 7.88 -11.30 7.98
CA LYS A 313 8.11 -12.72 8.28
C LYS A 313 6.99 -13.29 9.13
N HIS A 314 6.65 -14.55 8.89
CA HIS A 314 5.64 -15.29 9.66
C HIS A 314 4.27 -14.58 9.79
N THR A 315 4.01 -13.58 8.95
CA THR A 315 2.78 -12.79 8.98
C THR A 315 1.71 -13.49 8.15
N THR A 316 0.45 -13.41 8.56
CA THR A 316 -0.68 -13.74 7.67
C THR A 316 -1.06 -12.50 6.87
N VAL A 317 -0.82 -12.51 5.56
CA VAL A 317 -1.20 -11.45 4.63
C VAL A 317 -2.48 -11.87 3.90
N THR A 318 -3.48 -11.00 3.85
CA THR A 318 -4.74 -11.22 3.11
C THR A 318 -5.01 -10.05 2.18
N LEU A 319 -5.10 -10.35 0.89
CA LEU A 319 -5.31 -9.37 -0.18
C LEU A 319 -6.72 -9.53 -0.78
N GLU A 320 -7.45 -8.43 -0.84
CA GLU A 320 -8.83 -8.33 -1.35
C GLU A 320 -8.98 -7.08 -2.25
N GLY A 321 -10.09 -6.98 -3.00
CA GLY A 321 -10.31 -5.85 -3.91
C GLY A 321 -9.35 -5.90 -5.10
N LYS A 322 -8.74 -4.76 -5.45
CA LYS A 322 -7.76 -4.64 -6.54
C LYS A 322 -6.35 -4.39 -6.01
N ALA A 323 -6.04 -5.02 -4.87
CA ALA A 323 -4.81 -4.75 -4.15
C ALA A 323 -3.58 -5.08 -5.00
N VAL A 324 -2.56 -4.24 -4.88
CA VAL A 324 -1.19 -4.61 -5.26
C VAL A 324 -0.47 -5.05 -4.00
N GLY A 325 0.13 -6.25 -3.97
CA GLY A 325 0.78 -6.76 -2.78
C GLY A 325 2.01 -5.95 -2.40
N PHE A 326 3.04 -5.99 -3.24
CA PHE A 326 4.29 -5.27 -3.07
C PHE A 326 5.07 -5.08 -4.37
N GLU A 327 6.14 -4.28 -4.31
CA GLU A 327 6.99 -3.95 -5.45
C GLU A 327 8.31 -4.74 -5.41
N VAL A 328 8.79 -5.08 -6.60
CA VAL A 328 10.12 -5.66 -6.85
C VAL A 328 10.81 -4.82 -7.92
N THR A 329 12.02 -4.37 -7.64
CA THR A 329 12.84 -3.61 -8.60
C THR A 329 14.13 -4.38 -8.87
N GLY A 330 14.42 -4.64 -10.14
CA GLY A 330 15.47 -5.56 -10.52
C GLY A 330 15.19 -6.95 -9.98
N ASN A 331 16.14 -7.48 -9.20
CA ASN A 331 16.02 -8.77 -8.54
C ASN A 331 15.95 -8.63 -7.01
N THR A 332 15.44 -7.49 -6.51
CA THR A 332 15.41 -7.17 -5.09
C THR A 332 14.00 -6.78 -4.67
N SER A 333 13.49 -7.51 -3.67
CA SER A 333 12.34 -7.09 -2.87
C SER A 333 12.87 -6.43 -1.60
N HIS A 334 12.26 -5.30 -1.23
CA HIS A 334 12.47 -4.69 0.09
C HIS A 334 11.42 -5.13 1.11
N VAL A 335 10.59 -6.11 0.74
CA VAL A 335 9.63 -6.81 1.58
C VAL A 335 10.11 -8.25 1.80
N ASP A 336 10.24 -8.64 3.07
CA ASP A 336 10.60 -10.01 3.48
C ASP A 336 9.38 -10.77 4.00
N LEU A 337 8.95 -11.78 3.25
CA LEU A 337 7.81 -12.64 3.53
C LEU A 337 8.22 -14.06 3.94
N THR A 338 9.46 -14.24 4.41
CA THR A 338 9.95 -15.56 4.82
C THR A 338 9.02 -16.19 5.87
N GLY A 339 8.49 -17.38 5.56
CA GLY A 339 7.58 -18.11 6.44
C GLY A 339 6.18 -17.48 6.61
N ALA A 340 5.84 -16.44 5.85
CA ALA A 340 4.51 -15.83 5.85
C ALA A 340 3.45 -16.74 5.20
N THR A 341 2.17 -16.51 5.54
CA THR A 341 1.03 -17.09 4.83
C THR A 341 0.36 -15.99 4.02
N VAL A 342 0.30 -16.14 2.70
CA VAL A 342 -0.38 -15.17 1.81
C VAL A 342 -1.69 -15.78 1.32
N ASN A 343 -2.79 -15.10 1.58
CA ASN A 343 -4.13 -15.46 1.10
C ASN A 343 -4.63 -14.39 0.12
N ILE A 344 -5.01 -14.80 -1.09
CA ILE A 344 -5.57 -13.91 -2.09
C ILE A 344 -7.05 -14.26 -2.30
N ASN A 345 -7.92 -13.30 -2.03
CA ASN A 345 -9.37 -13.51 -1.99
C ASN A 345 -10.12 -12.74 -3.08
N SER A 346 -9.41 -12.15 -4.04
CA SER A 346 -9.99 -11.44 -5.20
C SER A 346 -9.17 -11.69 -6.45
N ASP A 347 -9.86 -11.87 -7.58
CA ASP A 347 -9.28 -12.13 -8.89
C ASP A 347 -8.58 -10.89 -9.47
N ASP A 348 -8.95 -9.68 -9.03
CA ASP A 348 -8.31 -8.43 -9.47
C ASP A 348 -7.01 -8.09 -8.72
N VAL A 349 -6.55 -8.96 -7.81
CA VAL A 349 -5.30 -8.74 -7.06
C VAL A 349 -4.09 -8.97 -7.94
N ILE A 350 -3.10 -8.10 -7.78
CA ILE A 350 -1.74 -8.26 -8.30
C ILE A 350 -0.82 -8.50 -7.10
N LEU A 351 -0.21 -9.68 -6.95
CA LEU A 351 0.67 -9.92 -5.81
C LEU A 351 1.96 -9.09 -5.91
N MET A 352 2.59 -9.05 -7.08
CA MET A 352 3.85 -8.36 -7.30
C MET A 352 3.78 -7.37 -8.47
N ASN A 353 4.25 -6.15 -8.27
CA ASN A 353 4.61 -5.25 -9.36
C ASN A 353 6.14 -5.31 -9.57
N VAL A 354 6.59 -5.82 -10.71
CA VAL A 354 8.01 -6.13 -10.97
C VAL A 354 8.54 -5.24 -12.08
N SER A 355 9.60 -4.48 -11.80
CA SER A 355 10.24 -3.58 -12.77
C SER A 355 11.70 -3.96 -13.02
N ASN A 356 12.09 -3.97 -14.29
CA ASN A 356 13.45 -4.22 -14.78
C ASN A 356 14.14 -5.49 -14.22
N PRO A 357 13.46 -6.65 -14.09
CA PRO A 357 14.10 -7.86 -13.59
C PRO A 357 15.14 -8.39 -14.57
N SER A 358 16.01 -9.28 -14.10
CA SER A 358 16.81 -10.10 -15.01
C SER A 358 15.93 -11.04 -15.83
N THR A 359 16.49 -11.56 -16.92
CA THR A 359 15.83 -12.54 -17.79
C THR A 359 15.08 -13.62 -16.99
N LEU A 360 13.79 -13.79 -17.30
CA LEU A 360 12.93 -14.84 -16.75
C LEU A 360 12.67 -15.91 -17.81
N GLN A 361 12.30 -17.12 -17.39
CA GLN A 361 12.08 -18.24 -18.30
C GLN A 361 10.80 -18.98 -17.94
N LEU A 362 10.06 -19.47 -18.93
CA LEU A 362 8.80 -20.19 -18.75
C LEU A 362 8.96 -21.35 -17.73
N THR A 363 10.04 -22.10 -17.80
CA THR A 363 10.25 -23.26 -16.93
C THR A 363 10.37 -22.96 -15.43
N ASN A 364 10.68 -21.72 -15.02
CA ASN A 364 11.00 -21.42 -13.62
C ASN A 364 10.64 -20.01 -13.12
N PHE A 365 10.00 -19.15 -13.91
CA PHE A 365 9.74 -17.76 -13.55
C PHE A 365 9.03 -17.60 -12.19
N ASP A 366 8.07 -18.46 -11.87
CA ASP A 366 7.30 -18.41 -10.63
C ASP A 366 8.18 -18.66 -9.41
N THR A 367 9.06 -19.66 -9.50
CA THR A 367 10.04 -19.95 -8.44
C THR A 367 11.02 -18.79 -8.29
N THR A 368 11.55 -18.26 -9.40
CA THR A 368 12.42 -17.10 -9.38
C THR A 368 11.75 -15.91 -8.68
N LEU A 369 10.53 -15.54 -9.10
CA LEU A 369 9.78 -14.42 -8.50
C LEU A 369 9.48 -14.64 -7.02
N ASN A 370 8.97 -15.81 -6.64
CA ASN A 370 8.63 -16.11 -5.25
C ASN A 370 9.84 -16.06 -4.32
N THR A 371 11.02 -16.50 -4.79
CA THR A 371 12.23 -16.47 -3.96
C THR A 371 12.76 -15.06 -3.69
N ILE A 372 12.47 -14.07 -4.55
CA ILE A 372 12.94 -12.68 -4.38
C ILE A 372 12.43 -12.06 -3.07
N SER A 373 11.21 -12.40 -2.65
CA SER A 373 10.59 -11.91 -1.40
C SER A 373 10.50 -12.97 -0.29
N GLY A 374 11.14 -14.13 -0.46
CA GLY A 374 11.09 -15.22 0.53
C GLY A 374 9.74 -15.96 0.62
N LEU A 375 8.90 -15.90 -0.42
CA LEU A 375 7.63 -16.62 -0.48
C LEU A 375 7.85 -18.11 -0.73
N THR A 376 8.12 -18.85 0.36
CA THR A 376 8.33 -20.30 0.29
C THR A 376 7.06 -21.12 0.50
N ASN A 377 6.04 -20.54 1.13
CA ASN A 377 4.77 -21.21 1.39
C ASN A 377 3.83 -21.07 0.17
N PRO A 378 2.98 -22.08 -0.11
CA PRO A 378 1.94 -21.96 -1.12
C PRO A 378 1.01 -20.76 -0.84
N ILE A 379 0.64 -20.04 -1.90
CA ILE A 379 -0.36 -18.98 -1.84
C ILE A 379 -1.74 -19.62 -1.65
N GLY A 380 -2.45 -19.23 -0.60
CA GLY A 380 -3.82 -19.66 -0.29
C GLY A 380 -4.87 -18.63 -0.68
N GLY A 381 -6.05 -18.73 -0.06
CA GLY A 381 -7.19 -17.86 -0.32
C GLY A 381 -8.22 -18.45 -1.28
N THR A 382 -9.21 -17.64 -1.67
CA THR A 382 -10.35 -18.07 -2.50
C THR A 382 -10.21 -17.72 -3.98
N SER A 383 -9.28 -16.84 -4.36
CA SER A 383 -9.09 -16.44 -5.75
C SER A 383 -8.39 -17.53 -6.56
N THR A 384 -8.79 -17.63 -7.83
CA THR A 384 -8.16 -18.56 -8.79
C THR A 384 -7.55 -17.83 -9.99
N LYS A 385 -7.81 -16.52 -10.14
CA LYS A 385 -7.42 -15.73 -11.32
C LYS A 385 -6.56 -14.51 -11.02
N TYR A 386 -6.12 -14.33 -9.78
CA TYR A 386 -5.20 -13.24 -9.42
C TYR A 386 -3.91 -13.25 -10.28
N LYS A 387 -3.29 -12.09 -10.45
CA LYS A 387 -1.95 -11.99 -11.06
C LYS A 387 -0.89 -12.21 -9.99
N LEU A 388 -0.03 -13.21 -10.19
CA LEU A 388 1.21 -13.39 -9.44
C LEU A 388 2.13 -12.18 -9.64
N ALA A 389 2.30 -11.74 -10.88
CA ALA A 389 3.10 -10.57 -11.18
C ALA A 389 2.62 -9.81 -12.42
N VAL A 390 2.72 -8.48 -12.34
CA VAL A 390 2.79 -7.60 -13.51
C VAL A 390 4.25 -7.23 -13.70
N ILE A 391 4.78 -7.45 -14.91
CA ILE A 391 6.21 -7.35 -15.19
C ILE A 391 6.45 -6.33 -16.30
N THR A 392 7.40 -5.42 -16.06
CA THR A 392 7.91 -4.48 -17.05
C THR A 392 9.43 -4.44 -17.07
N GLY A 393 10.02 -4.01 -18.18
CA GLY A 393 11.47 -3.77 -18.25
C GLY A 393 12.32 -5.02 -18.48
N LEU A 394 11.74 -6.12 -18.96
CA LEU A 394 12.52 -7.22 -19.54
C LEU A 394 13.00 -6.82 -20.94
N ASN A 395 13.93 -5.87 -20.98
CA ASN A 395 14.56 -5.35 -22.20
C ASN A 395 16.03 -4.99 -21.91
N GLY A 396 16.72 -4.31 -22.85
CA GLY A 396 18.10 -3.87 -22.63
C GLY A 396 19.11 -5.03 -22.43
N GLY A 397 18.85 -6.18 -23.07
CA GLY A 397 19.62 -7.41 -22.91
C GLY A 397 18.95 -8.48 -22.04
N ASN A 398 17.83 -8.14 -21.40
CA ASN A 398 16.93 -9.10 -20.74
C ASN A 398 15.68 -9.35 -21.57
N SER A 399 15.04 -10.51 -21.34
CA SER A 399 13.78 -10.91 -21.98
C SER A 399 13.03 -11.93 -21.13
N PHE A 400 11.76 -12.20 -21.48
CA PHE A 400 11.09 -13.41 -21.04
C PHE A 400 11.29 -14.51 -22.07
N LYS A 401 11.95 -15.61 -21.68
CA LYS A 401 12.24 -16.74 -22.57
C LYS A 401 11.15 -17.80 -22.49
N ILE A 402 10.52 -18.08 -23.62
CA ILE A 402 9.70 -19.27 -23.82
C ILE A 402 10.66 -20.41 -24.17
N ASN A 403 11.27 -21.01 -23.16
CA ASN A 403 12.34 -22.01 -23.30
C ASN A 403 11.83 -23.47 -23.25
N ALA A 404 10.52 -23.67 -23.21
CA ALA A 404 9.84 -24.95 -23.28
C ALA A 404 8.51 -24.76 -24.04
N LEU A 405 7.91 -25.86 -24.51
CA LEU A 405 6.64 -25.83 -25.24
C LEU A 405 5.60 -25.05 -24.43
N MET A 406 5.06 -23.98 -25.01
CA MET A 406 3.94 -23.24 -24.45
C MET A 406 2.67 -23.66 -25.18
N ASP A 407 1.95 -24.65 -24.66
CA ASP A 407 0.62 -25.01 -25.13
C ASP A 407 -0.44 -24.27 -24.31
N LYS A 408 -1.05 -23.22 -24.88
CA LYS A 408 -2.05 -22.41 -24.16
C LYS A 408 -3.30 -23.21 -23.78
N ASN A 409 -3.55 -24.37 -24.39
CA ASN A 409 -4.64 -25.23 -23.95
C ASN A 409 -4.41 -25.81 -22.54
N ASP A 410 -3.14 -25.92 -22.08
CA ASP A 410 -2.83 -26.28 -20.69
C ASP A 410 -3.37 -25.23 -19.69
N ALA A 411 -3.50 -23.97 -20.09
CA ALA A 411 -4.00 -22.90 -19.24
C ALA A 411 -5.51 -22.97 -18.96
N ILE A 412 -6.22 -23.94 -19.54
CA ILE A 412 -7.65 -24.16 -19.31
C ILE A 412 -7.89 -24.95 -18.01
N SER A 413 -7.07 -25.96 -17.73
CA SER A 413 -7.31 -26.84 -16.59
C SER A 413 -6.06 -27.44 -15.93
N ASN A 414 -4.87 -27.34 -16.54
CA ASN A 414 -3.65 -27.94 -16.01
C ASN A 414 -2.91 -26.99 -15.06
N THR A 415 -3.44 -26.83 -13.84
CA THR A 415 -2.94 -25.87 -12.83
C THR A 415 -1.48 -26.09 -12.40
N ALA A 416 -0.93 -27.29 -12.65
CA ALA A 416 0.45 -27.64 -12.33
C ALA A 416 1.45 -27.17 -13.41
N SER A 417 0.98 -26.94 -14.64
CA SER A 417 1.86 -26.55 -15.75
C SER A 417 2.38 -25.12 -15.60
N GLN A 418 3.59 -24.88 -16.10
CA GLN A 418 4.14 -23.53 -16.17
C GLN A 418 3.38 -22.64 -17.15
N THR A 419 2.83 -23.21 -18.23
CA THR A 419 1.99 -22.48 -19.19
C THR A 419 0.73 -21.97 -18.53
N TYR A 420 0.05 -22.78 -17.70
CA TYR A 420 -1.10 -22.32 -16.93
C TYR A 420 -0.74 -21.11 -16.07
N LYS A 421 0.31 -21.21 -15.26
CA LYS A 421 0.74 -20.12 -14.38
C LYS A 421 1.12 -18.86 -15.17
N PHE A 422 1.80 -19.03 -16.30
CA PHE A 422 2.22 -17.91 -17.14
C PHE A 422 1.00 -17.18 -17.73
N VAL A 423 0.13 -17.91 -18.42
CA VAL A 423 -1.04 -17.34 -19.11
C VAL A 423 -2.03 -16.73 -18.11
N ARG A 424 -2.28 -17.42 -16.98
CA ARG A 424 -3.29 -16.99 -15.99
C ARG A 424 -2.77 -15.92 -15.05
N ASN A 425 -1.57 -16.08 -14.53
CA ASN A 425 -1.10 -15.33 -13.37
C ASN A 425 -0.02 -14.30 -13.70
N ILE A 426 0.46 -14.20 -14.94
CA ILE A 426 1.45 -13.19 -15.33
C ILE A 426 0.86 -12.22 -16.35
N LEU A 427 1.20 -10.94 -16.20
CA LEU A 427 1.02 -9.93 -17.23
C LEU A 427 2.38 -9.32 -17.54
N ILE A 428 2.79 -9.37 -18.82
CA ILE A 428 4.05 -8.79 -19.27
C ILE A 428 3.75 -7.63 -20.22
N GLN A 429 4.35 -6.47 -19.94
CA GLN A 429 4.22 -5.26 -20.77
C GLN A 429 5.58 -4.56 -20.85
N LYS A 430 5.78 -3.68 -21.83
CA LYS A 430 7.05 -2.93 -22.00
C LYS A 430 8.29 -3.84 -21.84
N SER A 431 8.26 -4.96 -22.56
CA SER A 431 9.20 -6.08 -22.39
C SER A 431 9.36 -6.88 -23.70
N ILE A 432 10.40 -7.69 -23.79
CA ILE A 432 10.71 -8.55 -24.93
C ILE A 432 10.38 -10.02 -24.59
N LEU A 433 9.65 -10.70 -25.46
CA LEU A 433 9.44 -12.15 -25.43
C LEU A 433 10.37 -12.83 -26.45
N ASP A 434 11.18 -13.79 -26.00
CA ASP A 434 12.01 -14.64 -26.85
C ASP A 434 11.39 -16.03 -26.98
N VAL A 435 11.02 -16.41 -28.20
CA VAL A 435 10.43 -17.72 -28.51
C VAL A 435 11.55 -18.71 -28.83
N ASP A 436 12.09 -19.31 -27.78
CA ASP A 436 13.19 -20.30 -27.84
C ASP A 436 12.66 -21.76 -27.88
N SER A 437 11.34 -21.94 -27.79
CA SER A 437 10.60 -23.19 -27.96
C SER A 437 9.24 -22.92 -28.61
N ASP A 438 8.57 -23.95 -29.11
CA ASP A 438 7.33 -23.78 -29.85
C ASP A 438 6.18 -23.26 -28.97
N VAL A 439 5.29 -22.48 -29.58
CA VAL A 439 4.07 -21.95 -28.95
C VAL A 439 2.87 -22.49 -29.70
N LYS A 440 1.87 -22.99 -28.98
CA LYS A 440 0.60 -23.46 -29.53
C LYS A 440 -0.56 -22.74 -28.88
N SER A 441 -1.38 -22.09 -29.70
CA SER A 441 -2.64 -21.48 -29.31
C SER A 441 -3.75 -22.05 -30.19
N VAL A 442 -4.09 -23.31 -29.95
CA VAL A 442 -5.17 -24.02 -30.64
C VAL A 442 -6.36 -24.05 -29.70
N LEU A 443 -7.25 -23.06 -29.81
CA LEU A 443 -8.27 -22.77 -28.79
C LEU A 443 -9.66 -22.58 -29.42
N THR A 444 -10.71 -22.74 -28.62
CA THR A 444 -12.03 -22.20 -28.94
C THR A 444 -12.12 -20.75 -28.46
N SER A 445 -13.14 -20.02 -28.92
CA SER A 445 -13.43 -18.68 -28.42
C SER A 445 -13.72 -18.66 -26.92
N ALA A 446 -14.44 -19.68 -26.44
CA ALA A 446 -14.73 -19.84 -25.02
C ALA A 446 -13.44 -20.03 -24.20
N ASN A 447 -12.47 -20.78 -24.73
CA ASN A 447 -11.18 -20.99 -24.07
C ASN A 447 -10.34 -19.71 -24.05
N ALA A 448 -10.30 -18.94 -25.13
CA ALA A 448 -9.61 -17.64 -25.18
C ALA A 448 -10.20 -16.67 -24.13
N ILE A 449 -11.53 -16.54 -24.07
CA ILE A 449 -12.21 -15.72 -23.06
C ILE A 449 -11.91 -16.24 -21.65
N ALA A 450 -11.85 -17.57 -21.46
CA ALA A 450 -11.58 -18.14 -20.16
C ALA A 450 -10.20 -17.73 -19.64
N ILE A 451 -9.19 -17.56 -20.49
CA ILE A 451 -7.83 -17.09 -20.15
C ILE A 451 -7.66 -15.56 -20.24
N ASP A 452 -8.76 -14.82 -20.30
CA ASP A 452 -8.80 -13.35 -20.43
C ASP A 452 -8.12 -12.80 -21.71
N GLU A 453 -8.11 -13.58 -22.79
CA GLU A 453 -7.71 -13.12 -24.12
C GLU A 453 -8.94 -12.74 -24.98
N PRO A 454 -8.95 -11.58 -25.65
CA PRO A 454 -10.12 -11.12 -26.42
C PRO A 454 -10.31 -11.85 -27.76
N ALA A 455 -9.31 -12.61 -28.21
CA ALA A 455 -9.32 -13.46 -29.39
C ALA A 455 -8.27 -14.58 -29.21
N VAL A 456 -8.21 -15.53 -30.13
CA VAL A 456 -7.13 -16.54 -30.16
C VAL A 456 -5.85 -15.87 -30.66
N TYR A 457 -4.89 -15.64 -29.77
CA TYR A 457 -3.57 -15.14 -30.12
C TYR A 457 -2.51 -16.23 -29.96
N GLY A 458 -1.56 -16.33 -30.89
CA GLY A 458 -0.31 -17.06 -30.65
C GLY A 458 0.46 -16.38 -29.52
N LEU A 459 0.93 -15.15 -29.76
CA LEU A 459 1.50 -14.28 -28.73
C LEU A 459 1.05 -12.82 -28.94
N ALA A 460 0.82 -12.13 -27.83
CA ALA A 460 0.45 -10.72 -27.82
C ALA A 460 1.28 -9.97 -26.78
N ILE A 461 1.81 -8.80 -27.14
CA ILE A 461 2.48 -7.93 -26.18
C ILE A 461 2.25 -6.44 -26.48
N SER A 462 1.98 -5.68 -25.43
CA SER A 462 1.79 -4.23 -25.52
C SER A 462 2.85 -3.50 -24.71
N SER A 463 3.20 -2.31 -25.18
CA SER A 463 3.98 -1.37 -24.39
C SER A 463 3.17 -0.78 -23.24
N THR A 464 3.81 0.12 -22.47
CA THR A 464 3.15 0.97 -21.47
C THR A 464 3.41 2.45 -21.79
N LYS A 465 2.64 3.35 -21.17
CA LYS A 465 2.85 4.81 -21.29
C LYS A 465 4.24 5.28 -20.86
N GLY A 466 4.94 4.50 -20.04
CA GLY A 466 6.30 4.80 -19.60
C GLY A 466 7.39 4.36 -20.58
N ALA A 467 7.05 3.97 -21.80
CA ALA A 467 8.02 3.59 -22.82
C ALA A 467 8.55 4.81 -23.58
N VAL A 468 9.86 4.87 -23.75
CA VAL A 468 10.55 5.90 -24.53
C VAL A 468 10.57 5.51 -26.01
N THR A 469 10.74 4.21 -26.31
CA THR A 469 10.79 3.70 -27.68
C THR A 469 10.04 2.39 -27.83
N ASN A 470 9.62 2.08 -29.06
CA ASN A 470 9.03 0.78 -29.41
C ASN A 470 10.02 -0.39 -29.27
N ALA A 471 11.33 -0.15 -29.12
CA ALA A 471 12.33 -1.20 -28.95
C ALA A 471 12.30 -1.82 -27.54
N GLU A 472 11.63 -1.19 -26.58
CA GLU A 472 11.46 -1.70 -25.22
C GLU A 472 10.40 -2.81 -25.13
N THR A 473 9.63 -3.03 -26.20
CA THR A 473 8.56 -4.02 -26.31
C THR A 473 8.76 -4.89 -27.54
N GLY A 474 8.61 -6.21 -27.45
CA GLY A 474 8.62 -7.01 -28.66
C GLY A 474 8.51 -8.51 -28.52
N ILE A 475 8.48 -9.19 -29.67
CA ILE A 475 8.46 -10.65 -29.80
C ILE A 475 9.54 -11.04 -30.80
N ASN A 476 10.43 -11.97 -30.40
CA ASN A 476 11.46 -12.55 -31.26
C ASN A 476 11.18 -14.04 -31.45
N VAL A 477 10.91 -14.48 -32.69
CA VAL A 477 10.69 -15.89 -33.01
C VAL A 477 12.01 -16.54 -33.43
N ASN A 478 12.65 -17.30 -32.52
CA ASN A 478 14.04 -17.75 -32.67
C ASN A 478 14.16 -19.18 -33.22
N GLY A 479 13.85 -19.36 -34.51
CA GLY A 479 14.00 -20.68 -35.17
C GLY A 479 12.97 -21.73 -34.70
N LYS A 480 11.84 -21.26 -34.16
CA LYS A 480 10.73 -22.04 -33.61
C LYS A 480 9.41 -21.67 -34.28
N THR A 481 8.37 -22.44 -33.99
CA THR A 481 7.04 -22.22 -34.57
C THR A 481 6.09 -21.63 -33.52
N VAL A 482 5.37 -20.59 -33.92
CA VAL A 482 4.18 -20.09 -33.22
C VAL A 482 2.95 -20.50 -34.03
N ILE A 483 2.09 -21.31 -33.43
CA ILE A 483 0.84 -21.81 -34.03
C ILE A 483 -0.34 -21.10 -33.36
N ALA A 484 -1.29 -20.60 -34.15
CA ALA A 484 -2.53 -20.03 -33.66
C ALA A 484 -3.72 -20.50 -34.52
N ASP A 485 -4.63 -21.29 -33.93
CA ASP A 485 -5.80 -21.82 -34.61
C ASP A 485 -7.05 -21.66 -33.72
N ARG A 486 -8.09 -21.05 -34.27
CA ARG A 486 -9.42 -21.06 -33.65
C ARG A 486 -10.15 -22.32 -34.11
N THR A 487 -10.60 -23.13 -33.17
CA THR A 487 -11.23 -24.43 -33.48
C THR A 487 -12.76 -24.39 -33.59
N ASP A 488 -13.38 -23.28 -33.19
CA ASP A 488 -14.81 -23.01 -33.34
C ASP A 488 -15.07 -21.91 -34.39
N SER A 489 -16.31 -21.81 -34.88
CA SER A 489 -16.64 -20.86 -35.95
C SER A 489 -16.52 -19.40 -35.51
N GLY A 490 -15.85 -18.58 -36.31
CA GLY A 490 -15.91 -17.12 -36.31
C GLY A 490 -14.76 -16.48 -37.11
N ASP A 491 -14.32 -15.28 -36.73
CA ASP A 491 -13.09 -14.70 -37.28
C ASP A 491 -11.86 -15.49 -36.80
N GLY A 492 -10.92 -15.71 -37.70
CA GLY A 492 -9.72 -16.52 -37.48
C GLY A 492 -8.74 -15.94 -36.47
N ALA A 493 -7.81 -16.78 -36.04
CA ALA A 493 -6.81 -16.43 -35.05
C ALA A 493 -5.81 -15.36 -35.54
N ILE A 494 -5.07 -14.80 -34.58
CA ILE A 494 -3.98 -13.86 -34.81
C ILE A 494 -2.68 -14.51 -34.34
N GLY A 495 -1.70 -14.70 -35.24
CA GLY A 495 -0.42 -15.34 -34.89
C GLY A 495 0.37 -14.52 -33.88
N LEU A 496 0.82 -13.33 -34.28
CA LEU A 496 1.57 -12.41 -33.41
C LEU A 496 0.90 -11.04 -33.36
N TYR A 497 0.78 -10.46 -32.18
CA TYR A 497 0.26 -9.12 -31.98
C TYR A 497 1.22 -8.23 -31.20
N THR A 498 1.40 -6.99 -31.65
CA THR A 498 2.04 -5.97 -30.83
C THR A 498 1.42 -4.58 -30.95
N ASN A 499 1.47 -3.84 -29.84
CA ASN A 499 1.04 -2.46 -29.74
C ASN A 499 2.20 -1.61 -29.20
N PHE A 500 2.75 -0.75 -30.06
CA PHE A 500 4.00 0.00 -29.85
C PHE A 500 5.19 -0.90 -29.47
N GLY A 501 5.49 -1.88 -30.33
CA GLY A 501 6.59 -2.83 -30.14
C GLY A 501 7.25 -3.28 -31.44
N LYS A 502 8.22 -4.19 -31.33
CA LYS A 502 8.89 -4.84 -32.47
C LYS A 502 8.57 -6.33 -32.55
N ILE A 503 8.24 -6.82 -33.74
CA ILE A 503 8.13 -8.25 -34.01
C ILE A 503 9.25 -8.64 -34.97
N ASN A 504 10.11 -9.56 -34.54
CA ASN A 504 11.17 -10.12 -35.36
C ASN A 504 10.93 -11.62 -35.54
N ILE A 505 10.62 -12.04 -36.76
CA ILE A 505 10.56 -13.46 -37.11
C ILE A 505 11.92 -13.80 -37.68
N ASN A 506 12.79 -14.39 -36.87
CA ASN A 506 14.19 -14.63 -37.24
C ASN A 506 14.29 -15.78 -38.26
N PRO A 507 15.43 -15.93 -38.97
CA PRO A 507 15.62 -17.04 -39.91
C PRO A 507 15.25 -18.39 -39.32
N VAL A 508 14.54 -19.22 -40.10
CA VAL A 508 14.00 -20.53 -39.68
C VAL A 508 12.80 -20.43 -38.72
N GLY A 509 12.50 -19.27 -38.16
CA GLY A 509 11.27 -19.02 -37.39
C GLY A 509 10.03 -19.14 -38.28
N LYS A 510 8.93 -19.60 -37.69
CA LYS A 510 7.65 -19.81 -38.36
C LYS A 510 6.48 -19.25 -37.58
N VAL A 511 5.50 -18.71 -38.29
CA VAL A 511 4.18 -18.35 -37.78
C VAL A 511 3.15 -19.07 -38.64
N GLU A 512 2.38 -19.97 -38.03
CA GLU A 512 1.37 -20.78 -38.69
C GLU A 512 0.00 -20.43 -38.09
N VAL A 513 -0.94 -19.98 -38.92
CA VAL A 513 -2.24 -19.48 -38.46
C VAL A 513 -3.38 -20.06 -39.30
N GLU A 514 -4.35 -20.71 -38.66
CA GLU A 514 -5.46 -21.42 -39.32
C GLU A 514 -4.98 -22.42 -40.39
N THR A 515 -3.84 -23.09 -40.16
CA THR A 515 -3.25 -24.04 -41.14
C THR A 515 -3.68 -25.49 -40.87
N ASP A 516 -4.25 -25.78 -39.70
CA ASP A 516 -4.71 -27.12 -39.36
C ASP A 516 -6.06 -27.46 -40.03
N THR A 517 -5.96 -28.14 -41.18
CA THR A 517 -7.11 -28.64 -41.94
C THR A 517 -7.91 -29.76 -41.26
N THR A 518 -7.49 -30.23 -40.07
CA THR A 518 -8.26 -31.21 -39.28
C THR A 518 -9.36 -30.56 -38.45
N ASN A 519 -9.35 -29.23 -38.32
CA ASN A 519 -10.38 -28.44 -37.64
C ASN A 519 -11.00 -27.38 -38.58
N ILE A 520 -11.81 -26.46 -38.04
CA ILE A 520 -12.43 -25.40 -38.85
C ILE A 520 -11.37 -24.37 -39.22
N VAL A 521 -11.00 -24.30 -40.50
CA VAL A 521 -10.17 -23.21 -41.02
C VAL A 521 -11.03 -21.93 -41.10
N ASN A 522 -10.84 -21.01 -40.15
CA ASN A 522 -11.65 -19.80 -40.06
C ASN A 522 -11.19 -18.72 -41.05
N LYS A 523 -12.13 -17.87 -41.46
CA LYS A 523 -11.86 -16.75 -42.38
C LYS A 523 -11.19 -15.60 -41.62
N ARG A 524 -10.52 -14.70 -42.35
CA ARG A 524 -10.02 -13.40 -41.84
C ARG A 524 -8.95 -13.56 -40.76
N ALA A 525 -8.16 -14.62 -40.85
CA ALA A 525 -7.03 -14.86 -39.97
C ALA A 525 -5.90 -13.86 -40.25
N VAL A 526 -5.05 -13.59 -39.25
CA VAL A 526 -3.94 -12.64 -39.40
C VAL A 526 -2.64 -13.26 -38.92
N GLY A 527 -1.63 -13.36 -39.78
CA GLY A 527 -0.30 -13.86 -39.39
C GLY A 527 0.36 -12.96 -38.34
N VAL A 528 0.56 -11.68 -38.67
CA VAL A 528 1.11 -10.67 -37.77
C VAL A 528 0.24 -9.41 -37.77
N TYR A 529 -0.16 -8.93 -36.60
CA TYR A 529 -0.91 -7.69 -36.43
C TYR A 529 -0.15 -6.69 -35.56
N ALA A 530 0.27 -5.57 -36.16
CA ALA A 530 1.09 -4.55 -35.51
C ALA A 530 0.44 -3.17 -35.57
N VAL A 531 0.40 -2.44 -34.44
CA VAL A 531 -0.25 -1.12 -34.36
C VAL A 531 0.57 -0.09 -33.59
N ASN A 532 0.23 1.20 -33.73
CA ASN A 532 0.80 2.33 -32.98
C ASN A 532 2.33 2.35 -32.98
N GLY A 533 2.96 2.75 -34.08
CA GLY A 533 4.43 2.92 -34.13
C GLY A 533 5.22 1.62 -34.12
N SER A 534 4.57 0.47 -34.31
CA SER A 534 5.23 -0.84 -34.28
C SER A 534 6.06 -1.12 -35.53
N GLU A 535 7.04 -2.01 -35.38
CA GLU A 535 7.93 -2.45 -36.46
C GLU A 535 7.90 -3.98 -36.59
N VAL A 536 7.72 -4.48 -37.81
CA VAL A 536 7.75 -5.91 -38.13
C VAL A 536 8.92 -6.19 -39.05
N ASN A 537 9.81 -7.10 -38.65
CA ASN A 537 10.93 -7.60 -39.45
C ASN A 537 10.76 -9.11 -39.67
N ASN A 538 10.21 -9.50 -40.82
CA ASN A 538 10.04 -10.91 -41.17
C ASN A 538 11.23 -11.46 -41.97
N ASN A 539 12.02 -12.33 -41.35
CA ASN A 539 13.09 -13.11 -41.96
C ASN A 539 12.81 -14.62 -41.92
N GLY A 540 11.60 -15.04 -41.52
CA GLY A 540 11.15 -16.43 -41.46
C GLY A 540 9.90 -16.67 -42.30
N ASN A 541 9.17 -17.75 -42.04
CA ASN A 541 7.97 -18.11 -42.79
C ASN A 541 6.71 -17.69 -42.05
N ILE A 542 5.73 -17.17 -42.79
CA ILE A 542 4.38 -16.91 -42.30
C ILE A 542 3.42 -17.68 -43.21
N ASP A 543 2.69 -18.63 -42.66
CA ASP A 543 1.72 -19.45 -43.36
C ASP A 543 0.33 -19.18 -42.73
N VAL A 544 -0.61 -18.65 -43.51
CA VAL A 544 -1.94 -18.25 -43.02
C VAL A 544 -3.04 -18.85 -43.87
N GLY A 545 -3.86 -19.72 -43.29
CA GLY A 545 -5.01 -20.32 -43.95
C GLY A 545 -6.28 -19.47 -43.86
N GLY A 546 -7.29 -19.88 -44.63
CA GLY A 546 -8.65 -19.34 -44.56
C GLY A 546 -8.93 -18.19 -45.52
N GLU A 547 -10.19 -18.11 -45.95
CA GLU A 547 -10.63 -17.06 -46.87
C GLU A 547 -10.48 -15.68 -46.22
N GLU A 548 -10.14 -14.66 -47.02
CA GLU A 548 -9.98 -13.26 -46.58
C GLU A 548 -8.88 -13.04 -45.52
N SER A 549 -7.96 -13.99 -45.35
CA SER A 549 -6.85 -13.88 -44.41
C SER A 549 -5.76 -12.89 -44.85
N ILE A 550 -5.00 -12.39 -43.88
CA ILE A 550 -3.95 -11.38 -44.07
C ILE A 550 -2.62 -11.89 -43.50
N GLY A 551 -1.56 -11.92 -44.31
CA GLY A 551 -0.23 -12.31 -43.83
C GLY A 551 0.32 -11.37 -42.74
N ILE A 552 0.42 -10.07 -43.05
CA ILE A 552 0.85 -9.03 -42.10
C ILE A 552 -0.10 -7.84 -42.22
N LEU A 553 -0.78 -7.51 -41.12
CA LEU A 553 -1.63 -6.33 -40.96
C LEU A 553 -0.91 -5.28 -40.11
N GLY A 554 -0.66 -4.10 -40.68
CA GLY A 554 -0.15 -2.95 -39.95
C GLY A 554 -1.16 -1.82 -39.93
N LEU A 555 -1.50 -1.29 -38.75
CA LEU A 555 -2.30 -0.07 -38.64
C LEU A 555 -1.52 1.03 -37.94
N ALA A 556 -1.61 2.25 -38.47
CA ALA A 556 -1.00 3.44 -37.87
C ALA A 556 -1.47 3.66 -36.43
N TYR A 557 -2.75 3.42 -36.18
CA TYR A 557 -3.35 3.47 -34.86
C TYR A 557 -4.17 2.23 -34.53
N ARG A 558 -4.25 1.88 -33.25
CA ARG A 558 -5.23 0.91 -32.79
C ARG A 558 -6.65 1.46 -32.94
N GLN A 559 -7.60 0.57 -33.19
CA GLN A 559 -9.02 0.91 -33.19
C GLN A 559 -9.72 0.18 -32.05
N ASN A 560 -10.71 0.82 -31.43
CA ASN A 560 -11.63 0.12 -30.52
C ASN A 560 -12.58 -0.79 -31.32
N GLN A 561 -13.40 -1.56 -30.60
CA GLN A 561 -14.35 -2.49 -31.22
C GLN A 561 -15.42 -1.80 -32.09
N SER A 562 -15.60 -0.49 -31.94
CA SER A 562 -16.48 0.35 -32.76
C SER A 562 -15.77 0.98 -33.98
N GLY A 563 -14.50 0.62 -34.24
CA GLY A 563 -13.69 1.17 -35.33
C GLY A 563 -13.16 2.59 -35.08
N THR A 564 -13.33 3.12 -33.87
CA THR A 564 -12.81 4.45 -33.51
C THR A 564 -11.32 4.35 -33.24
N VAL A 565 -10.54 5.25 -33.85
CA VAL A 565 -9.10 5.38 -33.61
C VAL A 565 -8.85 5.70 -32.14
N ILE A 566 -7.95 4.93 -31.54
CA ILE A 566 -7.36 5.20 -30.23
C ILE A 566 -5.94 5.70 -30.49
N GLY A 567 -5.76 7.01 -30.46
CA GLY A 567 -4.48 7.66 -30.68
C GLY A 567 -3.86 8.19 -29.39
N ASN A 568 -2.55 8.44 -29.44
CA ASN A 568 -1.77 8.98 -28.31
C ASN A 568 -1.84 8.09 -27.06
N GLU A 569 -1.73 6.77 -27.26
CA GLU A 569 -1.82 5.77 -26.18
C GLU A 569 -0.56 5.74 -25.30
N PHE A 570 0.59 6.11 -25.86
CA PHE A 570 1.93 6.02 -25.28
C PHE A 570 2.68 7.37 -25.28
N ASP A 571 2.02 8.46 -25.65
CA ASP A 571 2.59 9.81 -25.72
C ASP A 571 3.89 9.89 -26.55
N SER A 572 3.99 9.06 -27.60
CA SER A 572 5.19 8.94 -28.44
C SER A 572 5.04 9.57 -29.83
N VAL A 573 6.08 10.24 -30.31
CA VAL A 573 6.17 10.78 -31.69
C VAL A 573 6.14 9.70 -32.78
N ASN A 574 6.35 8.44 -32.40
CA ASN A 574 6.30 7.31 -33.33
C ASN A 574 4.89 6.73 -33.49
N GLU A 575 3.92 7.14 -32.67
CA GLU A 575 2.53 6.75 -32.90
C GLU A 575 2.00 7.30 -34.22
N GLY A 576 1.02 6.61 -34.82
CA GLY A 576 0.51 6.95 -36.15
C GLY A 576 1.38 6.45 -37.31
N LYS A 577 2.38 5.62 -37.04
CA LYS A 577 3.22 4.96 -38.05
C LYS A 577 3.19 3.44 -37.86
N VAL A 578 3.55 2.71 -38.90
CA VAL A 578 3.89 1.28 -38.79
C VAL A 578 4.94 0.98 -39.86
N THR A 579 5.94 0.18 -39.51
CA THR A 579 7.00 -0.23 -40.43
C THR A 579 6.95 -1.73 -40.61
N ILE A 580 6.90 -2.21 -41.86
CA ILE A 580 6.91 -3.64 -42.18
C ILE A 580 8.03 -3.90 -43.18
N ASN A 581 8.98 -4.74 -42.78
CA ASN A 581 10.05 -5.25 -43.60
C ASN A 581 9.87 -6.76 -43.77
N ASN A 582 9.61 -7.21 -45.00
CA ASN A 582 9.44 -8.62 -45.32
C ASN A 582 10.56 -9.12 -46.23
N TYR A 583 11.31 -10.11 -45.77
CA TYR A 583 12.48 -10.67 -46.46
C TYR A 583 12.31 -12.16 -46.81
N LYS A 584 11.13 -12.73 -46.56
CA LYS A 584 10.81 -14.16 -46.78
C LYS A 584 9.37 -14.36 -47.24
N ASN A 585 8.97 -15.63 -47.37
CA ASN A 585 7.69 -16.02 -47.94
C ASN A 585 6.56 -15.80 -46.94
N ILE A 586 5.44 -15.33 -47.47
CA ILE A 586 4.13 -15.37 -46.86
C ILE A 586 3.30 -16.30 -47.74
N VAL A 587 2.81 -17.41 -47.19
CA VAL A 587 1.97 -18.39 -47.89
C VAL A 587 0.54 -18.23 -47.39
N MET A 588 -0.40 -18.22 -48.34
CA MET A 588 -1.83 -18.08 -48.09
C MET A 588 -2.54 -19.21 -48.84
N ASP A 589 -3.51 -19.87 -48.19
CA ASP A 589 -4.28 -20.99 -48.76
C ASP A 589 -5.71 -20.61 -49.17
#